data_AF-A0AAD5MIZ6-F1
#
_entry.id   AF-A0AAD5MIZ6-F1
#
_cell.length_a   1.000
_cell.length_b   1.000
_cell.length_c   1.000
_cell.angle_alpha   90.00
_cell.angle_beta   90.00
_cell.angle_gamma   90.00
#
_symmetry.space_group_name_H-M   'P 1'
#
loop_
_entity.id
_entity.type
_entity.pdbx_description
1 polymer ?
#
loop_
_entity_poly.entity_id
_entity_poly.type
_entity_poly.pdbx_seq_one_letter_code
_entity_poly.pdbx_strand_id
1 'polypeptide(L)'
;MDSQLDYPACAVNHQPVYYCCEYGSEKELYTRYNRPSGGDFDSFYEEGWHVRRRVNFPDAFFTPDSPDFHYDKPEEVCRVQRIVQPDGTLRETLQCGSDSSIENSHDGRITTNESLADDSRETSVFWTSRTSARNSNTSFPIGATCRSLMLPSGAVDTAARAACVPGTVAATFRFTTLGSFSGTIWSSARLVVVALDAYGNLSRRSEAELSSVAEVIEQTGYRESRLGCFVKWYYIALTAALPIFMIVTILDSNKVFEPALFDPTNDVIVVFIVTWVITAVWLTLLVVYYDRLLNFFRVKEPLYRCQYVNMFNPEASEILLADRSGVSQFIARLENFFFPRLRNGYEQTLKVQTSEDGHRYVEFQHLRYIYDELYGKFLPGGVPFPETYAQILEQREGLVANEAVHRLSVVGNNHIELKIPTTWSFVIRELFQLFYIYQALCYSVWYFTAYSLVASVNLLIIAAALVFKITTKRRILENVLKMTRVQGGVAVKRDGVWQTIKVSQLVPGDLVRVIQNWELPLQDEA
;
A
#
# COMPACT_ATOMS: atom_id res chain seq x y z
N MET A 1 -3.39 -22.96 32.24
CA MET A 1 -4.05 -22.35 31.08
C MET A 1 -4.92 -23.43 30.51
N ASP A 2 -6.23 -23.25 30.62
CA ASP A 2 -7.23 -24.15 30.07
C ASP A 2 -7.06 -24.15 28.54
N SER A 3 -6.88 -25.33 27.96
CA SER A 3 -6.86 -25.56 26.51
C SER A 3 -8.12 -24.94 25.89
N GLN A 4 -8.07 -24.52 24.63
CA GLN A 4 -9.30 -24.12 23.92
C GLN A 4 -10.36 -25.24 23.90
N LEU A 5 -9.93 -26.50 24.09
CA LEU A 5 -10.79 -27.66 24.26
C LEU A 5 -11.54 -27.67 25.61
N ASP A 6 -11.02 -26.99 26.62
CA ASP A 6 -11.56 -26.98 27.97
C ASP A 6 -12.71 -25.97 28.12
N TYR A 7 -12.96 -25.14 27.09
CA TYR A 7 -14.08 -24.21 27.10
C TYR A 7 -15.39 -24.98 26.84
N PRO A 8 -16.41 -24.90 27.74
CA PRO A 8 -17.66 -25.64 27.59
C PRO A 8 -18.38 -25.37 26.25
N ALA A 9 -18.21 -24.17 25.70
CA ALA A 9 -18.79 -23.78 24.42
C ALA A 9 -17.96 -24.17 23.18
N CYS A 10 -16.85 -24.91 23.34
CA CYS A 10 -16.02 -25.33 22.23
C CYS A 10 -16.74 -26.39 21.39
N ALA A 11 -16.77 -26.22 20.06
CA ALA A 11 -17.48 -27.12 19.15
C ALA A 11 -17.03 -28.59 19.26
N VAL A 12 -15.79 -28.86 19.70
CA VAL A 12 -15.27 -30.21 19.93
C VAL A 12 -16.00 -30.94 21.07
N ASN A 13 -16.58 -30.19 22.01
CA ASN A 13 -17.32 -30.73 23.16
C ASN A 13 -18.77 -31.09 22.81
N HIS A 14 -19.24 -30.77 21.60
CA HIS A 14 -20.60 -31.00 21.12
C HIS A 14 -20.70 -32.17 20.14
N GLN A 15 -20.11 -33.32 20.51
CA GLN A 15 -20.22 -34.60 19.79
C GLN A 15 -20.02 -34.51 18.26
N PRO A 16 -18.86 -34.01 17.79
CA PRO A 16 -18.58 -33.97 16.36
C PRO A 16 -18.52 -35.37 15.74
N VAL A 17 -18.98 -35.49 14.50
CA VAL A 17 -18.96 -36.74 13.74
C VAL A 17 -17.81 -36.70 12.74
N TYR A 18 -17.00 -37.77 12.70
CA TYR A 18 -15.79 -37.83 11.88
C TYR A 18 -15.92 -38.82 10.73
N TYR A 19 -15.46 -38.40 9.55
CA TYR A 19 -15.41 -39.22 8.34
C TYR A 19 -14.00 -39.18 7.75
N CYS A 20 -13.49 -40.34 7.32
CA CYS A 20 -12.26 -40.43 6.53
C CYS A 20 -12.64 -40.67 5.06
N CYS A 21 -12.32 -39.71 4.20
CA CYS A 21 -12.57 -39.78 2.76
C CYS A 21 -11.28 -40.06 2.01
N GLU A 22 -11.30 -41.05 1.11
CA GLU A 22 -10.16 -41.42 0.27
C GLU A 22 -10.45 -41.04 -1.18
N TYR A 23 -9.51 -40.35 -1.82
CA TYR A 23 -9.55 -40.00 -3.24
C TYR A 23 -8.17 -40.26 -3.88
N GLY A 24 -8.09 -41.22 -4.80
CA GLY A 24 -6.82 -41.68 -5.37
C GLY A 24 -5.89 -42.26 -4.30
N SER A 25 -4.71 -41.65 -4.11
CA SER A 25 -3.74 -42.01 -3.06
C SER A 25 -3.84 -41.18 -1.77
N GLU A 26 -4.70 -40.17 -1.74
CA GLU A 26 -4.81 -39.23 -0.61
C GLU A 26 -5.99 -39.58 0.30
N LYS A 27 -5.86 -39.25 1.59
CA LYS A 27 -6.88 -39.47 2.63
C LYS A 27 -7.12 -38.19 3.40
N GLU A 28 -8.37 -37.77 3.53
CA GLU A 28 -8.71 -36.54 4.24
C GLU A 28 -9.76 -36.77 5.32
N LEU A 29 -9.52 -36.15 6.48
CA LEU A 29 -10.43 -36.15 7.60
C LEU A 29 -11.45 -35.01 7.47
N TYR A 30 -12.72 -35.39 7.37
CA TYR A 30 -13.86 -34.48 7.41
C TYR A 30 -14.51 -34.54 8.79
N THR A 31 -14.82 -33.37 9.34
CA THR A 31 -15.49 -33.23 10.63
C THR A 31 -16.82 -32.50 10.43
N ARG A 32 -17.90 -33.14 10.88
CA ARG A 32 -19.24 -32.57 10.93
C ARG A 32 -19.53 -32.07 12.33
N TYR A 33 -19.88 -30.80 12.43
CA TYR A 33 -20.41 -30.17 13.62
C TYR A 33 -21.89 -29.91 13.45
N ASN A 34 -22.68 -30.27 14.44
CA ASN A 34 -24.08 -29.89 14.51
C ASN A 34 -24.20 -28.69 15.44
N ARG A 35 -25.10 -27.74 15.12
CA ARG A 35 -25.48 -26.66 16.01
C ARG A 35 -25.99 -27.29 17.31
N PRO A 36 -25.37 -27.02 18.46
CA PRO A 36 -25.88 -27.50 19.73
C PRO A 36 -27.28 -26.92 19.98
N SER A 37 -28.17 -27.71 20.56
CA SER A 37 -29.50 -27.25 20.99
C SER A 37 -29.73 -27.62 22.45
N GLY A 38 -30.14 -26.62 23.23
CA GLY A 38 -30.39 -26.75 24.67
C GLY A 38 -29.15 -26.62 25.56
N GLY A 39 -29.37 -26.24 26.82
CA GLY A 39 -28.35 -25.97 27.83
C GLY A 39 -28.11 -24.48 28.08
N ASP A 40 -27.19 -24.15 28.99
CA ASP A 40 -26.91 -22.76 29.41
C ASP A 40 -26.33 -21.86 28.29
N PHE A 41 -25.86 -22.47 27.20
CA PHE A 41 -25.20 -21.77 26.09
C PHE A 41 -26.04 -21.65 24.81
N ASP A 42 -27.30 -22.14 24.82
CA ASP A 42 -28.17 -22.18 23.65
C ASP A 42 -28.35 -20.79 22.99
N SER A 43 -28.58 -19.76 23.81
CA SER A 43 -28.72 -18.37 23.34
C SER A 43 -27.47 -17.82 22.66
N PHE A 44 -26.27 -18.21 23.12
CA PHE A 44 -25.02 -17.79 22.50
C PHE A 44 -24.78 -18.47 21.14
N TYR A 45 -25.27 -19.70 20.97
CA TYR A 45 -25.23 -20.38 19.67
C TYR A 45 -26.22 -19.78 18.68
N GLU A 46 -27.43 -19.43 19.12
CA GLU A 46 -28.38 -18.70 18.28
C GLU A 46 -27.80 -17.36 17.82
N GLU A 47 -27.28 -16.56 18.76
CA GLU A 47 -26.64 -15.27 18.44
C GLU A 47 -25.48 -15.45 17.46
N GLY A 48 -24.63 -16.45 17.67
CA GLY A 48 -23.48 -16.75 16.79
C GLY A 48 -23.88 -17.17 15.36
N TRP A 49 -25.04 -17.80 15.19
CA TRP A 49 -25.60 -18.20 13.89
C TRP A 49 -26.26 -17.03 13.14
N HIS A 50 -26.70 -15.99 13.86
CA HIS A 50 -27.18 -14.73 13.30
C HIS A 50 -26.04 -13.78 12.85
N VAL A 51 -24.78 -14.10 13.15
CA VAL A 51 -23.63 -13.30 12.70
C VAL A 51 -23.37 -13.56 11.22
N ARG A 52 -23.15 -12.47 10.46
CA ARG A 52 -22.76 -12.49 9.04
C ARG A 52 -21.42 -13.22 8.83
N ARG A 53 -21.34 -14.11 7.84
CA ARG A 53 -20.15 -14.93 7.54
C ARG A 53 -19.78 -14.87 6.06
N ARG A 54 -18.52 -15.21 5.78
CA ARG A 54 -17.95 -15.28 4.43
C ARG A 54 -17.11 -16.55 4.30
N VAL A 55 -17.21 -17.22 3.16
CA VAL A 55 -16.47 -18.46 2.87
C VAL A 55 -15.05 -18.13 2.39
N ASN A 56 -14.03 -18.64 3.04
CA ASN A 56 -12.66 -18.52 2.53
C ASN A 56 -12.43 -19.54 1.40
N PHE A 57 -12.08 -19.06 0.21
CA PHE A 57 -11.83 -19.88 -1.00
C PHE A 57 -10.33 -19.84 -1.37
N PRO A 58 -9.68 -20.99 -1.68
CA PRO A 58 -8.22 -21.06 -1.78
C PRO A 58 -7.56 -20.41 -3.01
N ASP A 59 -8.31 -20.05 -4.05
CA ASP A 59 -7.72 -19.54 -5.29
C ASP A 59 -7.96 -18.03 -5.53
N ALA A 60 -6.82 -17.34 -5.60
CA ALA A 60 -6.53 -16.05 -6.23
C ALA A 60 -6.88 -14.72 -5.51
N PHE A 61 -5.85 -13.85 -5.54
CA PHE A 61 -5.76 -12.50 -5.00
C PHE A 61 -6.81 -11.52 -5.54
N PHE A 62 -7.56 -11.89 -6.60
CA PHE A 62 -8.72 -11.17 -7.11
C PHE A 62 -9.64 -12.14 -7.87
N THR A 63 -10.91 -12.20 -7.43
CA THR A 63 -12.13 -12.76 -8.07
C THR A 63 -12.56 -14.20 -7.78
N PRO A 64 -13.86 -14.43 -7.45
CA PRO A 64 -14.83 -13.50 -6.85
C PRO A 64 -14.73 -13.49 -5.32
N ASP A 65 -15.01 -12.35 -4.67
CA ASP A 65 -15.29 -12.38 -3.23
C ASP A 65 -16.49 -13.32 -2.99
N SER A 66 -16.43 -14.17 -1.97
CA SER A 66 -17.60 -14.96 -1.59
C SER A 66 -18.65 -14.02 -0.98
N PRO A 67 -19.94 -14.26 -1.27
CA PRO A 67 -21.01 -13.41 -0.75
C PRO A 67 -21.12 -13.61 0.76
N ASP A 68 -21.57 -12.55 1.42
CA ASP A 68 -21.87 -12.61 2.84
C ASP A 68 -23.19 -13.37 3.04
N PHE A 69 -23.22 -14.31 3.97
CA PHE A 69 -24.40 -15.10 4.29
C PHE A 69 -24.60 -15.23 5.81
N HIS A 70 -25.81 -15.58 6.21
CA HIS A 70 -26.14 -15.91 7.59
C HIS A 70 -26.50 -17.39 7.69
N TYR A 71 -26.11 -18.04 8.79
CA TYR A 71 -26.41 -19.46 8.96
C TYR A 71 -27.87 -19.73 9.32
N ASP A 72 -28.62 -18.74 9.79
CA ASP A 72 -30.05 -18.85 10.10
C ASP A 72 -30.95 -18.83 8.85
N LYS A 73 -30.44 -18.35 7.71
CA LYS A 73 -31.18 -18.20 6.45
C LYS A 73 -30.74 -19.23 5.41
N PRO A 74 -31.49 -20.33 5.19
CA PRO A 74 -31.09 -21.43 4.30
C PRO A 74 -30.86 -20.98 2.85
N GLU A 75 -31.57 -19.94 2.40
CA GLU A 75 -31.45 -19.36 1.06
C GLU A 75 -30.15 -18.57 0.83
N GLU A 76 -29.50 -18.06 1.89
CA GLU A 76 -28.25 -17.28 1.77
C GLU A 76 -27.00 -18.16 1.93
N VAL A 77 -27.10 -19.35 2.55
CA VAL A 77 -25.93 -20.17 2.92
C VAL A 77 -25.04 -20.52 1.72
N CYS A 78 -23.73 -20.30 1.88
CA CYS A 78 -22.71 -20.69 0.91
C CYS A 78 -21.73 -21.72 1.48
N ARG A 79 -21.23 -22.60 0.60
CA ARG A 79 -20.34 -23.71 0.91
C ARG A 79 -19.31 -23.92 -0.20
N VAL A 80 -18.12 -24.42 0.16
CA VAL A 80 -17.13 -24.88 -0.84
C VAL A 80 -17.44 -26.33 -1.21
N GLN A 81 -17.95 -26.55 -2.41
CA GLN A 81 -18.15 -27.89 -2.95
C GLN A 81 -16.84 -28.45 -3.48
N ARG A 82 -16.52 -29.67 -3.07
CA ARG A 82 -15.33 -30.41 -3.50
C ARG A 82 -15.73 -31.57 -4.41
N ILE A 83 -15.25 -31.56 -5.64
CA ILE A 83 -15.50 -32.61 -6.64
C ILE A 83 -14.16 -33.27 -6.99
N VAL A 84 -14.07 -34.58 -6.77
CA VAL A 84 -12.91 -35.37 -7.19
C VAL A 84 -13.02 -35.61 -8.69
N GLN A 85 -12.05 -35.12 -9.45
CA GLN A 85 -11.99 -35.33 -10.89
C GLN A 85 -11.42 -36.73 -11.23
N PRO A 86 -11.71 -37.27 -12.43
CA PRO A 86 -11.22 -38.60 -12.84
C PRO A 86 -9.68 -38.72 -12.88
N ASP A 87 -8.98 -37.59 -12.96
CA ASP A 87 -7.52 -37.49 -12.93
C ASP A 87 -6.92 -37.55 -11.50
N GLY A 88 -7.77 -37.67 -10.48
CA GLY A 88 -7.37 -37.68 -9.07
C GLY A 88 -7.14 -36.29 -8.47
N THR A 89 -7.35 -35.21 -9.22
CA THR A 89 -7.28 -33.83 -8.71
C THR A 89 -8.59 -33.41 -8.06
N LEU A 90 -8.52 -32.53 -7.07
CA LEU A 90 -9.68 -32.02 -6.37
C LEU A 90 -10.05 -30.65 -6.94
N ARG A 91 -11.27 -30.52 -7.48
CA ARG A 91 -11.82 -29.25 -7.95
C ARG A 91 -12.74 -28.67 -6.90
N GLU A 92 -12.49 -27.42 -6.54
CA GLU A 92 -13.34 -26.67 -5.63
C GLU A 92 -14.23 -25.71 -6.41
N THR A 93 -15.50 -25.61 -6.00
CA THR A 93 -16.46 -24.66 -6.55
C THR A 93 -17.32 -24.09 -5.43
N LEU A 94 -17.49 -22.78 -5.38
CA LEU A 94 -18.41 -22.14 -4.44
C LEU A 94 -19.86 -22.43 -4.85
N GLN A 95 -20.67 -22.92 -3.92
CA GLN A 95 -22.11 -23.13 -4.09
C GLN A 95 -22.89 -22.32 -3.05
N CYS A 96 -23.93 -21.61 -3.49
CA CYS A 96 -24.80 -20.82 -2.64
C CYS A 96 -26.27 -21.21 -2.85
N GLY A 97 -27.09 -21.05 -1.82
CA GLY A 97 -28.51 -21.48 -1.82
C GLY A 97 -29.43 -20.71 -2.79
N SER A 98 -29.02 -19.52 -3.23
CA SER A 98 -29.72 -18.64 -4.18
C SER A 98 -28.74 -17.86 -5.06
N ASP A 99 -29.23 -17.35 -6.22
CA ASP A 99 -28.52 -16.44 -7.12
C ASP A 99 -28.13 -15.17 -6.34
N SER A 100 -26.93 -15.18 -5.77
CA SER A 100 -26.39 -14.07 -4.98
C SER A 100 -25.56 -13.17 -5.89
N SER A 101 -26.00 -11.92 -6.04
CA SER A 101 -25.15 -10.85 -6.55
C SER A 101 -24.05 -10.62 -5.53
N ILE A 102 -22.79 -10.65 -5.96
CA ILE A 102 -21.70 -10.29 -5.06
C ILE A 102 -21.61 -8.77 -5.03
N GLU A 103 -21.91 -8.15 -3.89
CA GLU A 103 -21.73 -6.72 -3.66
C GLU A 103 -20.22 -6.37 -3.59
N ASN A 104 -19.57 -6.37 -4.74
CA ASN A 104 -18.18 -5.98 -4.91
C ASN A 104 -18.09 -4.78 -5.84
N SER A 105 -16.93 -4.11 -5.85
CA SER A 105 -16.60 -3.02 -6.76
C SER A 105 -16.69 -3.37 -8.27
N HIS A 106 -17.01 -4.62 -8.62
CA HIS A 106 -17.01 -5.17 -9.97
C HIS A 106 -18.32 -5.85 -10.41
N ASP A 107 -19.39 -5.77 -9.60
CA ASP A 107 -20.74 -6.28 -9.94
C ASP A 107 -20.73 -7.71 -10.51
N GLY A 108 -20.10 -8.63 -9.77
CA GLY A 108 -19.98 -10.04 -10.16
C GLY A 108 -21.24 -10.81 -9.78
N ARG A 109 -21.83 -11.55 -10.73
CA ARG A 109 -22.99 -12.41 -10.48
C ARG A 109 -22.55 -13.87 -10.38
N ILE A 110 -22.84 -14.54 -9.26
CA ILE A 110 -22.66 -15.99 -9.13
C ILE A 110 -23.93 -16.65 -9.65
N THR A 111 -23.84 -17.39 -10.76
CA THR A 111 -24.94 -18.23 -11.24
C THR A 111 -24.96 -19.56 -10.50
N THR A 112 -26.06 -19.85 -9.83
CA THR A 112 -26.26 -21.10 -9.11
C THR A 112 -26.77 -22.20 -10.06
N ASN A 113 -26.08 -23.34 -10.12
CA ASN A 113 -26.62 -24.55 -10.79
C ASN A 113 -27.58 -25.24 -9.82
N GLU A 114 -28.88 -25.19 -10.12
CA GLU A 114 -29.99 -25.64 -9.26
C GLU A 114 -30.00 -27.14 -8.90
N SER A 115 -29.18 -27.98 -9.54
CA SER A 115 -29.34 -29.45 -9.47
C SER A 115 -28.72 -30.14 -8.24
N LEU A 116 -28.25 -29.40 -7.22
CA LEU A 116 -27.61 -29.97 -6.02
C LEU A 116 -27.94 -29.20 -4.72
N ALA A 117 -29.08 -28.50 -4.69
CA ALA A 117 -29.40 -27.51 -3.66
C ALA A 117 -29.73 -28.05 -2.26
N ASP A 118 -30.08 -29.33 -2.10
CA ASP A 118 -30.66 -29.81 -0.84
C ASP A 118 -29.64 -29.94 0.31
N ASP A 119 -28.42 -30.40 0.04
CA ASP A 119 -27.37 -30.53 1.07
C ASP A 119 -26.70 -29.20 1.44
N SER A 120 -26.87 -28.15 0.60
CA SER A 120 -26.26 -26.83 0.83
C SER A 120 -27.09 -25.92 1.75
N ARG A 121 -28.36 -26.26 1.97
CA ARG A 121 -29.35 -25.45 2.70
C ARG A 121 -29.49 -25.80 4.18
N GLU A 122 -28.80 -26.84 4.66
CA GLU A 122 -28.91 -27.26 6.06
C GLU A 122 -28.20 -26.26 7.00
N THR A 123 -28.97 -25.43 7.69
CA THR A 123 -28.48 -24.36 8.57
C THR A 123 -27.87 -24.85 9.88
N SER A 124 -28.24 -26.07 10.30
CA SER A 124 -27.83 -26.70 11.56
C SER A 124 -26.50 -27.44 11.46
N VAL A 125 -25.91 -27.61 10.27
CA VAL A 125 -24.72 -28.44 10.08
C VAL A 125 -23.60 -27.62 9.46
N PHE A 126 -22.43 -27.69 10.10
CA PHE A 126 -21.19 -27.09 9.65
C PHE A 126 -20.13 -28.17 9.41
N TRP A 127 -19.48 -28.10 8.26
CA TRP A 127 -18.47 -29.07 7.85
C TRP A 127 -17.12 -28.38 7.68
N THR A 128 -16.08 -29.09 8.11
CA THR A 128 -14.70 -28.65 7.90
C THR A 128 -13.82 -29.85 7.57
N SER A 129 -12.75 -29.58 6.86
CA SER A 129 -11.71 -30.55 6.57
C SER A 129 -10.34 -29.94 6.90
N ARG A 130 -9.34 -30.78 7.11
CA ARG A 130 -8.02 -30.33 7.56
C ARG A 130 -7.27 -29.53 6.51
N THR A 131 -7.50 -29.79 5.23
CA THR A 131 -6.88 -29.04 4.12
C THR A 131 -7.68 -27.81 3.74
N SER A 132 -8.74 -27.46 4.47
CA SER A 132 -9.56 -26.29 4.19
C SER A 132 -9.32 -25.18 5.21
N ALA A 133 -9.42 -23.92 4.78
CA ALA A 133 -9.26 -22.75 5.65
C ALA A 133 -10.24 -22.79 6.84
N ARG A 134 -9.87 -22.18 7.98
CA ARG A 134 -10.88 -21.87 9.02
C ARG A 134 -12.00 -21.04 8.38
N ASN A 135 -13.25 -21.44 8.62
CA ASN A 135 -14.49 -20.84 8.09
C ASN A 135 -14.81 -21.10 6.60
N SER A 136 -14.31 -22.18 6.00
CA SER A 136 -14.62 -22.53 4.60
C SER A 136 -15.95 -23.26 4.39
N ASN A 137 -16.65 -23.69 5.45
CA ASN A 137 -17.93 -24.42 5.37
C ASN A 137 -17.99 -25.43 4.21
N THR A 138 -17.10 -26.43 4.21
CA THR A 138 -16.88 -27.32 3.06
C THR A 138 -18.06 -28.28 2.86
N SER A 139 -18.48 -28.61 1.65
CA SER A 139 -19.41 -29.72 1.45
C SER A 139 -18.71 -31.07 1.69
N PHE A 140 -19.51 -32.12 1.89
CA PHE A 140 -19.04 -33.49 1.75
C PHE A 140 -18.54 -33.73 0.32
N PRO A 141 -17.40 -34.40 0.10
CA PRO A 141 -16.79 -34.52 -1.22
C PRO A 141 -17.55 -35.48 -2.13
N ILE A 142 -17.75 -35.10 -3.39
CA ILE A 142 -18.39 -35.94 -4.41
C ILE A 142 -17.30 -36.72 -5.16
N GLY A 143 -17.49 -38.03 -5.32
CA GLY A 143 -16.54 -38.91 -6.01
C GLY A 143 -15.46 -39.53 -5.12
N ALA A 144 -15.47 -39.26 -3.80
CA ALA A 144 -14.58 -39.89 -2.83
C ALA A 144 -15.23 -41.10 -2.15
N THR A 145 -14.42 -42.09 -1.76
CA THR A 145 -14.88 -43.21 -0.91
C THR A 145 -14.72 -42.81 0.56
N CYS A 146 -15.84 -42.50 1.22
CA CYS A 146 -15.84 -42.02 2.60
C CYS A 146 -16.37 -43.09 3.58
N ARG A 147 -15.69 -43.22 4.72
CA ARG A 147 -16.03 -44.16 5.80
C ARG A 147 -16.22 -43.40 7.12
N SER A 148 -17.31 -43.72 7.82
CA SER A 148 -17.56 -43.19 9.17
C SER A 148 -16.53 -43.73 10.15
N LEU A 149 -15.99 -42.85 11.00
CA LEU A 149 -15.08 -43.21 12.09
C LEU A 149 -15.80 -43.35 13.44
N MET A 150 -17.13 -43.32 13.42
CA MET A 150 -17.95 -43.51 14.62
C MET A 150 -18.17 -45.00 14.86
N LEU A 151 -17.87 -45.45 16.08
CA LEU A 151 -18.21 -46.78 16.56
C LEU A 151 -19.73 -46.90 16.80
N PRO A 152 -20.30 -48.11 16.79
CA PRO A 152 -21.72 -48.34 17.12
C PRO A 152 -22.13 -47.81 18.51
N SER A 153 -21.17 -47.62 19.41
CA SER A 153 -21.36 -47.03 20.74
C SER A 153 -21.42 -45.50 20.75
N GLY A 154 -21.24 -44.83 19.61
CA GLY A 154 -21.16 -43.36 19.51
C GLY A 154 -19.78 -42.78 19.85
N ALA A 155 -18.82 -43.60 20.28
CA ALA A 155 -17.43 -43.18 20.48
C ALA A 155 -16.66 -43.11 19.14
N VAL A 156 -15.59 -42.31 19.09
CA VAL A 156 -14.75 -42.18 17.89
C VAL A 156 -13.66 -43.24 17.91
N ASP A 157 -13.44 -43.94 16.79
CA ASP A 157 -12.27 -44.79 16.60
C ASP A 157 -11.02 -43.91 16.47
N THR A 158 -10.30 -43.74 17.58
CA THR A 158 -9.13 -42.87 17.67
C THR A 158 -7.96 -43.38 16.83
N ALA A 159 -7.83 -44.70 16.65
CA ALA A 159 -6.78 -45.30 15.84
C ALA A 159 -7.04 -45.07 14.35
N ALA A 160 -8.28 -45.29 13.89
CA ALA A 160 -8.68 -45.02 12.51
C ALA A 160 -8.64 -43.52 12.18
N ARG A 161 -8.97 -42.64 13.15
CA ARG A 161 -8.81 -41.19 13.01
C ARG A 161 -7.36 -40.76 12.88
N ALA A 162 -6.47 -41.30 13.70
CA ALA A 162 -5.04 -40.99 13.64
C ALA A 162 -4.39 -41.47 12.33
N ALA A 163 -4.88 -42.57 11.74
CA ALA A 163 -4.42 -43.09 10.46
C ALA A 163 -4.93 -42.28 9.24
N CYS A 164 -5.92 -41.41 9.41
CA CYS A 164 -6.51 -40.60 8.34
C CYS A 164 -5.79 -39.24 8.24
N VAL A 165 -4.62 -39.23 7.59
CA VAL A 165 -3.78 -38.03 7.41
C VAL A 165 -3.66 -37.69 5.92
N PRO A 166 -3.86 -36.41 5.53
CA PRO A 166 -3.68 -35.98 4.14
C PRO A 166 -2.23 -36.14 3.67
N GLY A 167 -2.06 -36.30 2.35
CA GLY A 167 -0.78 -36.02 1.70
C GLY A 167 -0.36 -34.58 2.00
N THR A 168 0.94 -34.29 1.93
CA THR A 168 1.48 -32.95 2.24
C THR A 168 0.88 -31.89 1.30
N VAL A 169 -0.14 -31.17 1.74
CA VAL A 169 -0.71 -30.04 1.01
C VAL A 169 -0.23 -28.74 1.66
N ALA A 170 0.62 -28.00 0.94
CA ALA A 170 1.04 -26.66 1.28
C ALA A 170 0.01 -25.64 0.78
N ALA A 171 -1.09 -25.47 1.50
CA ALA A 171 -2.03 -24.37 1.25
C ALA A 171 -1.86 -23.29 2.32
N THR A 172 -1.27 -22.14 1.96
CA THR A 172 -1.20 -20.95 2.80
C THR A 172 -2.50 -20.15 2.67
N PHE A 173 -3.39 -20.26 3.66
CA PHE A 173 -4.61 -19.47 3.74
C PHE A 173 -4.32 -18.11 4.38
N ARG A 174 -4.82 -17.03 3.77
CA ARG A 174 -4.83 -15.68 4.38
C ARG A 174 -6.23 -15.37 4.89
N PHE A 175 -6.34 -14.92 6.14
CA PHE A 175 -7.62 -14.58 6.76
C PHE A 175 -7.84 -13.07 6.67
N THR A 176 -8.96 -12.62 6.10
CA THR A 176 -9.40 -11.22 6.21
C THR A 176 -10.32 -11.07 7.41
N THR A 177 -9.82 -10.54 8.53
CA THR A 177 -10.68 -10.09 9.62
C THR A 177 -11.24 -8.71 9.29
N LEU A 178 -12.50 -8.64 8.86
CA LEU A 178 -13.19 -7.37 8.60
C LEU A 178 -14.04 -6.98 9.82
N GLY A 179 -13.55 -6.01 10.60
CA GLY A 179 -14.42 -5.12 11.36
C GLY A 179 -15.04 -4.11 10.38
N SER A 180 -16.36 -3.97 10.40
CA SER A 180 -17.09 -3.11 9.46
C SER A 180 -16.62 -1.65 9.59
N PHE A 181 -16.09 -1.08 8.51
CA PHE A 181 -16.04 0.37 8.32
C PHE A 181 -16.89 0.72 7.09
N SER A 182 -18.12 1.14 7.37
CA SER A 182 -18.97 1.85 6.42
C SER A 182 -18.45 3.28 6.26
N GLY A 183 -18.24 3.73 5.02
CA GLY A 183 -18.00 5.14 4.74
C GLY A 183 -16.91 5.40 3.71
N THR A 184 -17.35 5.86 2.55
CA THR A 184 -16.61 6.50 1.46
C THR A 184 -15.55 7.51 1.93
N ILE A 185 -14.27 7.15 1.89
CA ILE A 185 -13.10 7.97 1.47
C ILE A 185 -12.01 6.96 1.05
N TRP A 186 -11.98 6.59 -0.22
CA TRP A 186 -11.02 5.62 -0.77
C TRP A 186 -10.14 6.28 -1.83
N SER A 187 -8.98 6.77 -1.38
CA SER A 187 -7.75 6.88 -2.19
C SER A 187 -6.53 7.24 -1.34
N SER A 188 -6.71 7.95 -0.23
CA SER A 188 -5.61 8.37 0.67
C SER A 188 -5.33 7.38 1.81
N ALA A 189 -6.30 6.58 2.26
CA ALA A 189 -6.12 5.65 3.38
C ALA A 189 -5.28 4.41 3.04
N ARG A 190 -5.33 3.94 1.77
CA ARG A 190 -4.54 2.78 1.32
C ARG A 190 -3.03 3.04 1.31
N LEU A 191 -2.61 4.28 1.08
CA LEU A 191 -1.20 4.67 1.12
C LEU A 191 -0.64 4.65 2.55
N VAL A 192 -1.51 4.89 3.54
CA VAL A 192 -1.17 4.83 4.96
C VAL A 192 -1.06 3.39 5.42
N VAL A 193 -1.98 2.50 5.02
CA VAL A 193 -1.91 1.07 5.37
C VAL A 193 -0.69 0.37 4.75
N VAL A 194 -0.37 0.64 3.48
CA VAL A 194 0.82 0.04 2.83
C VAL A 194 2.14 0.55 3.45
N ALA A 195 2.20 1.82 3.86
CA ALA A 195 3.36 2.35 4.58
C ALA A 195 3.48 1.77 6.01
N LEU A 196 2.35 1.49 6.67
CA LEU A 196 2.31 0.87 8.00
C LEU A 196 2.62 -0.64 7.95
N ASP A 197 2.18 -1.35 6.91
CA ASP A 197 2.50 -2.77 6.67
C ASP A 197 4.00 -2.98 6.36
N ALA A 198 4.61 -2.01 5.67
CA ALA A 198 6.07 -1.95 5.53
C ALA A 198 6.78 -1.69 6.87
N TYR A 199 6.25 -0.76 7.70
CA TYR A 199 6.86 -0.38 8.99
C TYR A 199 6.75 -1.50 10.05
N GLY A 200 5.62 -2.21 10.11
CA GLY A 200 5.39 -3.33 11.03
C GLY A 200 6.22 -4.57 10.68
N ASN A 201 6.32 -4.91 9.39
CA ASN A 201 7.16 -6.02 8.94
C ASN A 201 8.67 -5.71 9.02
N LEU A 202 9.09 -4.45 8.95
CA LEU A 202 10.49 -4.05 9.12
C LEU A 202 11.00 -4.20 10.57
N SER A 203 10.12 -4.07 11.57
CA SER A 203 10.49 -4.21 12.98
C SER A 203 10.72 -5.66 13.44
N ARG A 204 10.23 -6.65 12.69
CA ARG A 204 10.45 -8.09 12.94
C ARG A 204 11.63 -8.68 12.16
N ARG A 205 12.21 -7.91 11.23
CA ARG A 205 13.26 -8.40 10.33
C ARG A 205 14.60 -8.45 11.04
N SER A 206 15.29 -9.59 10.91
CA SER A 206 16.68 -9.70 11.35
C SER A 206 17.57 -8.68 10.60
N GLU A 207 18.73 -8.32 11.15
CA GLU A 207 19.70 -7.43 10.46
C GLU A 207 19.99 -7.85 9.01
N ALA A 208 19.93 -9.16 8.72
CA ALA A 208 20.08 -9.72 7.38
C ALA A 208 18.95 -9.33 6.41
N GLU A 209 17.71 -9.24 6.89
CA GLU A 209 16.55 -8.84 6.07
C GLU A 209 16.41 -7.31 5.92
N LEU A 210 16.92 -6.54 6.89
CA LEU A 210 17.08 -5.09 6.76
C LEU A 210 18.17 -4.76 5.72
N SER A 211 19.25 -5.53 5.71
CA SER A 211 20.32 -5.45 4.71
C SER A 211 19.82 -5.80 3.31
N SER A 212 18.97 -6.83 3.16
CA SER A 212 18.40 -7.20 1.86
C SER A 212 17.46 -6.12 1.30
N VAL A 213 16.68 -5.44 2.15
CA VAL A 213 15.86 -4.27 1.74
C VAL A 213 16.74 -3.13 1.22
N ALA A 214 17.86 -2.85 1.89
CA ALA A 214 18.80 -1.83 1.44
C ALA A 214 19.56 -2.23 0.16
N GLU A 215 19.70 -3.52 -0.12
CA GLU A 215 20.33 -4.03 -1.33
C GLU A 215 19.43 -3.83 -2.57
N VAL A 216 18.11 -3.91 -2.40
CA VAL A 216 17.12 -3.61 -3.46
C VAL A 216 17.11 -2.11 -3.83
N ILE A 217 17.39 -1.23 -2.88
CA ILE A 217 17.38 0.23 -3.09
C ILE A 217 18.73 0.69 -3.65
N GLU A 218 18.72 1.24 -4.87
CA GLU A 218 19.91 1.84 -5.44
C GLU A 218 20.21 3.19 -4.79
N GLN A 219 21.44 3.37 -4.30
CA GLN A 219 21.87 4.57 -3.58
C GLN A 219 23.02 5.26 -4.32
N THR A 220 22.87 6.54 -4.64
CA THR A 220 23.93 7.34 -5.27
C THR A 220 24.17 8.63 -4.51
N GLY A 221 25.43 8.85 -4.11
CA GLY A 221 25.86 10.03 -3.37
C GLY A 221 26.19 11.21 -4.28
N TYR A 222 25.80 12.41 -3.86
CA TYR A 222 26.03 13.66 -4.56
C TYR A 222 26.56 14.74 -3.63
N ARG A 223 27.34 15.66 -4.20
CA ARG A 223 27.79 16.88 -3.54
C ARG A 223 27.67 18.08 -4.48
N GLU A 224 27.38 19.24 -3.89
CA GLU A 224 27.38 20.50 -4.63
C GLU A 224 28.80 20.93 -4.97
N SER A 225 29.03 21.23 -6.26
CA SER A 225 30.27 21.82 -6.74
C SER A 225 30.02 23.26 -7.17
N ARG A 226 31.04 24.12 -7.07
CA ARG A 226 30.94 25.52 -7.53
C ARG A 226 30.65 25.59 -9.03
N LEU A 227 31.29 24.72 -9.81
CA LEU A 227 31.06 24.60 -11.25
C LEU A 227 29.62 24.16 -11.55
N GLY A 228 29.12 23.14 -10.84
CA GLY A 228 27.73 22.70 -10.96
C GLY A 228 26.72 23.79 -10.62
N CYS A 229 26.99 24.58 -9.57
CA CYS A 229 26.16 25.73 -9.20
C CYS A 229 26.16 26.81 -10.29
N PHE A 230 27.33 27.12 -10.88
CA PHE A 230 27.42 28.07 -11.99
C PHE A 230 26.63 27.59 -13.21
N VAL A 231 26.79 26.32 -13.61
CA VAL A 231 26.06 25.73 -14.74
C VAL A 231 24.55 25.72 -14.48
N LYS A 232 24.12 25.43 -13.25
CA LYS A 232 22.71 25.51 -12.84
C LYS A 232 22.16 26.92 -13.02
N TRP A 233 22.86 27.94 -12.54
CA TRP A 233 22.43 29.34 -12.68
C TRP A 233 22.40 29.79 -14.13
N TYR A 234 23.40 29.41 -14.93
CA TYR A 234 23.41 29.66 -16.37
C TYR A 234 22.21 29.01 -17.07
N TYR A 235 21.89 27.76 -16.73
CA TYR A 235 20.73 27.05 -17.28
C TYR A 235 19.40 27.73 -16.91
N ILE A 236 19.26 28.18 -15.66
CA ILE A 236 18.09 28.96 -15.20
C ILE A 236 17.98 30.27 -15.96
N ALA A 237 19.09 31.00 -16.12
CA ALA A 237 19.14 32.26 -16.86
C ALA A 237 18.75 32.07 -18.34
N LEU A 238 19.27 31.03 -19.00
CA LEU A 238 18.92 30.70 -20.38
C LEU A 238 17.43 30.35 -20.52
N THR A 239 16.90 29.57 -19.59
CA THR A 239 15.47 29.20 -19.55
C THR A 239 14.57 30.42 -19.38
N ALA A 240 15.00 31.44 -18.61
CA ALA A 240 14.26 32.68 -18.46
C ALA A 240 14.42 33.61 -19.68
N ALA A 241 15.59 33.62 -20.31
CA ALA A 241 15.88 34.49 -21.45
C ALA A 241 15.06 34.16 -22.70
N LEU A 242 14.82 32.86 -22.98
CA LEU A 242 14.10 32.42 -24.17
C LEU A 242 12.63 32.95 -24.23
N PRO A 243 11.80 32.83 -23.17
CA PRO A 243 10.48 33.45 -23.13
C PRO A 243 10.52 34.99 -23.20
N ILE A 244 11.51 35.63 -22.58
CA ILE A 244 11.66 37.10 -22.64
C ILE A 244 11.93 37.53 -24.08
N PHE A 245 12.84 36.86 -24.77
CA PHE A 245 13.15 37.14 -26.17
C PHE A 245 11.91 36.93 -27.06
N MET A 246 11.14 35.87 -26.81
CA MET A 246 9.86 35.65 -27.48
C MET A 246 8.86 36.79 -27.23
N ILE A 247 8.72 37.26 -25.98
CA ILE A 247 7.85 38.41 -25.66
C ILE A 247 8.30 39.67 -26.43
N VAL A 248 9.60 39.93 -26.53
CA VAL A 248 10.13 41.06 -27.30
C VAL A 248 9.71 40.98 -28.77
N THR A 249 9.83 39.81 -29.40
CA THR A 249 9.38 39.62 -30.81
C THR A 249 7.88 39.80 -30.99
N ILE A 250 7.07 39.43 -30.00
CA ILE A 250 5.62 39.65 -29.99
C ILE A 250 5.31 41.15 -29.88
N LEU A 251 6.00 41.88 -29.01
CA LEU A 251 5.82 43.33 -28.85
C LEU A 251 6.24 44.11 -30.10
N ASP A 252 7.31 43.67 -30.76
CA ASP A 252 7.78 44.23 -32.03
C ASP A 252 6.75 44.04 -33.15
N SER A 253 6.17 42.83 -33.28
CA SER A 253 5.06 42.54 -34.20
C SER A 253 3.83 43.43 -33.95
N ASN A 254 3.53 43.72 -32.67
CA ASN A 254 2.42 44.60 -32.27
C ASN A 254 2.77 46.10 -32.33
N LYS A 255 3.89 46.49 -32.96
CA LYS A 255 4.33 47.88 -33.19
C LYS A 255 4.50 48.70 -31.91
N VAL A 256 4.95 48.07 -30.83
CA VAL A 256 5.20 48.75 -29.55
C VAL A 256 6.53 49.54 -29.56
N PHE A 257 7.49 49.14 -30.38
CA PHE A 257 8.81 49.79 -30.49
C PHE A 257 8.88 50.74 -31.69
N GLU A 258 9.44 51.94 -31.46
CA GLU A 258 9.77 52.91 -32.50
C GLU A 258 11.25 53.32 -32.36
N PRO A 259 12.14 53.02 -33.35
CA PRO A 259 11.94 52.21 -34.56
C PRO A 259 11.79 50.71 -34.28
N ALA A 260 11.23 49.96 -35.24
CA ALA A 260 11.10 48.50 -35.14
C ALA A 260 12.47 47.81 -35.00
N LEU A 261 12.54 46.77 -34.17
CA LEU A 261 13.77 46.01 -33.93
C LEU A 261 14.13 45.10 -35.11
N PHE A 262 13.13 44.52 -35.77
CA PHE A 262 13.29 43.70 -36.96
C PHE A 262 12.42 44.24 -38.11
N ASP A 263 12.73 43.85 -39.35
CA ASP A 263 11.91 44.24 -40.50
C ASP A 263 10.49 43.64 -40.35
N PRO A 264 9.44 44.48 -40.27
CA PRO A 264 8.06 44.06 -40.00
C PRO A 264 7.47 43.16 -41.09
N THR A 265 8.09 43.10 -42.27
CA THR A 265 7.50 42.42 -43.44
C THR A 265 7.89 40.95 -43.53
N ASN A 266 9.12 40.59 -43.17
CA ASN A 266 9.65 39.23 -43.35
C ASN A 266 10.48 38.73 -42.15
N ASP A 267 11.24 39.59 -41.48
CA ASP A 267 12.22 39.12 -40.50
C ASP A 267 11.58 38.79 -39.15
N VAL A 268 10.63 39.61 -38.68
CA VAL A 268 9.93 39.42 -37.39
C VAL A 268 9.30 38.03 -37.28
N ILE A 269 8.59 37.58 -38.33
CA ILE A 269 7.90 36.28 -38.33
C ILE A 269 8.89 35.10 -38.35
N VAL A 270 9.98 35.20 -39.11
CA VAL A 270 11.01 34.15 -39.16
C VAL A 270 11.72 34.04 -37.80
N VAL A 271 12.12 35.17 -37.21
CA VAL A 271 12.76 35.21 -35.89
C VAL A 271 11.83 34.67 -34.81
N PHE A 272 10.53 35.01 -34.87
CA PHE A 272 9.54 34.46 -33.95
C PHE A 272 9.40 32.94 -34.09
N ILE A 273 9.22 32.41 -35.31
CA ILE A 273 9.05 30.96 -35.54
C ILE A 273 10.27 30.19 -35.04
N VAL A 274 11.48 30.63 -35.39
CA VAL A 274 12.73 29.97 -34.98
C VAL A 274 12.86 29.98 -33.45
N THR A 275 12.62 31.12 -32.82
CA THR A 275 12.66 31.27 -31.36
C THR A 275 11.60 30.40 -30.69
N TRP A 276 10.40 30.35 -31.23
CA TRP A 276 9.28 29.57 -30.71
C TRP A 276 9.59 28.09 -30.74
N VAL A 277 10.15 27.56 -31.85
CA VAL A 277 10.56 26.15 -31.95
C VAL A 277 11.66 25.82 -30.95
N ILE A 278 12.70 26.67 -30.85
CA ILE A 278 13.79 26.48 -29.87
C ILE A 278 13.23 26.47 -28.45
N THR A 279 12.36 27.42 -28.12
CA THR A 279 11.74 27.54 -26.80
C THR A 279 10.83 26.35 -26.49
N ALA A 280 10.05 25.89 -27.47
CA ALA A 280 9.18 24.72 -27.33
C ALA A 280 10.00 23.46 -27.02
N VAL A 281 11.01 23.17 -27.84
CA VAL A 281 11.90 22.01 -27.63
C VAL A 281 12.62 22.12 -26.29
N TRP A 282 13.15 23.30 -25.94
CA TRP A 282 13.86 23.52 -24.69
C TRP A 282 12.96 23.30 -23.46
N LEU A 283 11.76 23.89 -23.44
CA LEU A 283 10.82 23.73 -22.33
C LEU A 283 10.28 22.30 -22.23
N THR A 284 10.00 21.64 -23.36
CA THR A 284 9.59 20.23 -23.35
C THR A 284 10.69 19.33 -22.77
N LEU A 285 11.95 19.51 -23.19
CA LEU A 285 13.07 18.76 -22.64
C LEU A 285 13.25 19.06 -21.14
N LEU A 286 13.09 20.32 -20.73
CA LEU A 286 13.17 20.70 -19.33
C LEU A 286 12.12 19.95 -18.50
N VAL A 287 10.87 19.87 -18.95
CA VAL A 287 9.81 19.13 -18.24
C VAL A 287 10.14 17.65 -18.13
N VAL A 288 10.54 17.02 -19.25
CA VAL A 288 10.85 15.58 -19.29
C VAL A 288 11.98 15.24 -18.33
N TYR A 289 13.00 16.10 -18.23
CA TYR A 289 14.19 15.84 -17.42
C TYR A 289 14.18 16.59 -16.08
N TYR A 290 13.11 17.29 -15.72
CA TYR A 290 13.07 18.22 -14.57
C TYR A 290 13.54 17.56 -13.27
N ASP A 291 13.03 16.37 -12.97
CA ASP A 291 13.35 15.65 -11.73
C ASP A 291 14.82 15.20 -11.67
N ARG A 292 15.44 14.92 -12.82
CA ARG A 292 16.85 14.48 -12.92
C ARG A 292 17.83 15.64 -13.10
N LEU A 293 17.38 16.77 -13.65
CA LEU A 293 18.18 17.96 -13.92
C LEU A 293 18.87 18.47 -12.65
N LEU A 294 18.19 18.45 -11.50
CA LEU A 294 18.78 18.86 -10.23
C LEU A 294 19.97 18.01 -9.80
N ASN A 295 19.97 16.71 -10.13
CA ASN A 295 21.08 15.80 -9.85
C ASN A 295 22.19 15.88 -10.91
N PHE A 296 21.84 16.23 -12.15
CA PHE A 296 22.81 16.42 -13.22
C PHE A 296 23.83 17.52 -12.90
N PHE A 297 23.40 18.60 -12.22
CA PHE A 297 24.31 19.68 -11.80
C PHE A 297 25.17 19.34 -10.59
N ARG A 298 24.98 18.19 -9.95
CA ARG A 298 25.74 17.76 -8.77
C ARG A 298 26.84 16.78 -9.18
N VAL A 299 27.94 16.78 -8.43
CA VAL A 299 29.04 15.83 -8.67
C VAL A 299 28.77 14.55 -7.87
N LYS A 300 29.00 13.39 -8.50
CA LYS A 300 28.90 12.09 -7.83
C LYS A 300 30.03 11.94 -6.81
N GLU A 301 29.69 11.53 -5.60
CA GLU A 301 30.64 11.26 -4.52
C GLU A 301 30.27 9.95 -3.80
N PRO A 302 31.23 9.30 -3.12
CA PRO A 302 30.95 8.11 -2.31
C PRO A 302 30.03 8.43 -1.12
N LEU A 303 29.27 7.42 -0.67
CA LEU A 303 28.21 7.59 0.33
C LEU A 303 28.72 8.10 1.70
N TYR A 304 29.95 7.79 2.10
CA TYR A 304 30.54 8.28 3.36
C TYR A 304 30.76 9.81 3.42
N ARG A 305 30.85 10.49 2.27
CA ARG A 305 31.12 11.95 2.20
C ARG A 305 30.00 12.76 1.59
N CYS A 306 29.03 12.11 0.95
CA CYS A 306 27.99 12.79 0.20
C CYS A 306 27.14 13.76 1.07
N GLN A 307 26.71 14.86 0.46
CA GLN A 307 25.81 15.83 1.08
C GLN A 307 24.33 15.52 0.76
N TYR A 308 24.11 14.91 -0.40
CA TYR A 308 22.82 14.47 -0.88
C TYR A 308 22.92 12.99 -1.27
N VAL A 309 21.87 12.23 -1.04
CA VAL A 309 21.74 10.83 -1.45
C VAL A 309 20.50 10.73 -2.30
N ASN A 310 20.64 10.18 -3.49
CA ASN A 310 19.51 9.79 -4.32
C ASN A 310 19.23 8.30 -4.07
N MET A 311 18.02 8.02 -3.62
CA MET A 311 17.53 6.68 -3.37
C MET A 311 16.49 6.33 -4.43
N PHE A 312 16.68 5.19 -5.09
CA PHE A 312 15.78 4.69 -6.13
C PHE A 312 15.26 3.31 -5.70
N ASN A 313 13.95 3.22 -5.54
CA ASN A 313 13.24 1.98 -5.24
C ASN A 313 12.49 1.50 -6.51
N PRO A 314 12.94 0.41 -7.16
CA PRO A 314 12.29 -0.12 -8.37
C PRO A 314 10.91 -0.76 -8.10
N GLU A 315 10.71 -1.37 -6.93
CA GLU A 315 9.50 -2.15 -6.60
C GLU A 315 8.28 -1.26 -6.33
N ALA A 316 8.48 -0.04 -5.85
CA ALA A 316 7.39 0.91 -5.56
C ALA A 316 6.60 1.37 -6.82
N SER A 317 7.02 0.95 -8.01
CA SER A 317 6.32 1.23 -9.28
C SER A 317 5.41 0.11 -9.77
N GLU A 318 5.19 -0.98 -9.01
CA GLU A 318 4.04 -1.87 -9.23
C GLU A 318 2.72 -1.17 -8.83
N ILE A 319 2.40 -0.13 -9.60
CA ILE A 319 1.09 0.22 -10.13
C ILE A 319 -0.06 -0.03 -9.14
N LEU A 320 -0.08 0.74 -8.06
CA LEU A 320 -1.23 0.83 -7.16
C LEU A 320 -2.41 1.64 -7.74
N LEU A 321 -2.45 1.93 -9.06
CA LEU A 321 -3.53 2.70 -9.72
C LEU A 321 -3.44 2.74 -11.27
N ALA A 322 -3.09 1.67 -11.98
CA ALA A 322 -3.47 1.60 -13.40
C ALA A 322 -4.91 1.15 -13.47
N ASP A 323 -5.80 2.13 -13.58
CA ASP A 323 -7.10 1.92 -14.17
C ASP A 323 -6.90 1.12 -15.47
N ARG A 324 -7.51 -0.07 -15.56
CA ARG A 324 -7.37 -1.01 -16.68
C ARG A 324 -8.22 -0.54 -17.87
N SER A 325 -8.23 0.77 -18.14
CA SER A 325 -8.82 1.36 -19.33
C SER A 325 -7.81 1.32 -20.48
N GLY A 326 -8.27 1.07 -21.71
CA GLY A 326 -7.37 0.97 -22.89
C GLY A 326 -6.52 2.22 -23.15
N VAL A 327 -6.88 3.35 -22.54
CA VAL A 327 -6.14 4.61 -22.58
C VAL A 327 -4.85 4.54 -21.76
N SER A 328 -4.84 3.89 -20.59
CA SER A 328 -3.64 3.77 -19.76
C SER A 328 -2.56 2.91 -20.44
N GLN A 329 -2.97 1.83 -21.12
CA GLN A 329 -2.06 1.00 -21.92
C GLN A 329 -1.52 1.74 -23.16
N PHE A 330 -2.33 2.60 -23.78
CA PHE A 330 -1.87 3.44 -24.88
C PHE A 330 -0.85 4.47 -24.41
N ILE A 331 -1.10 5.14 -23.28
CA ILE A 331 -0.16 6.07 -22.66
C ILE A 331 1.14 5.35 -22.28
N ALA A 332 1.07 4.16 -21.67
CA ALA A 332 2.26 3.38 -21.32
C ALA A 332 3.08 2.96 -22.56
N ARG A 333 2.43 2.60 -23.68
CA ARG A 333 3.12 2.33 -24.95
C ARG A 333 3.76 3.57 -25.54
N LEU A 334 3.08 4.72 -25.45
CA LEU A 334 3.56 5.99 -25.95
C LEU A 334 4.75 6.50 -25.11
N GLU A 335 4.68 6.40 -23.78
CA GLU A 335 5.76 6.71 -22.85
C GLU A 335 6.99 5.82 -23.11
N ASN A 336 6.83 4.51 -23.26
CA ASN A 336 7.93 3.60 -23.60
C ASN A 336 8.53 3.87 -24.98
N PHE A 337 7.72 4.32 -25.94
CA PHE A 337 8.17 4.65 -27.29
C PHE A 337 8.99 5.96 -27.32
N PHE A 338 8.52 7.01 -26.64
CA PHE A 338 9.22 8.29 -26.59
C PHE A 338 10.40 8.27 -25.60
N PHE A 339 10.34 7.48 -24.53
CA PHE A 339 11.32 7.49 -23.44
C PHE A 339 11.77 6.07 -23.00
N PRO A 340 12.51 5.33 -23.85
CA PRO A 340 12.92 3.95 -23.56
C PRO A 340 13.89 3.78 -22.37
N ARG A 341 14.33 4.89 -21.74
CA ARG A 341 15.24 4.92 -20.58
C ARG A 341 14.62 5.55 -19.33
N LEU A 342 13.32 5.83 -19.33
CA LEU A 342 12.63 6.18 -18.09
C LEU A 342 12.53 4.91 -17.24
N ARG A 343 13.36 4.85 -16.19
CA ARG A 343 13.30 3.76 -15.20
C ARG A 343 12.00 3.95 -14.40
N ASN A 344 11.15 2.94 -14.38
CA ASN A 344 9.97 2.90 -13.53
C ASN A 344 10.42 2.60 -12.10
N GLY A 345 10.05 3.45 -11.15
CA GLY A 345 10.43 3.34 -9.74
C GLY A 345 10.17 4.64 -8.98
N TYR A 346 10.21 4.59 -7.65
CA TYR A 346 10.16 5.77 -6.81
C TYR A 346 11.59 6.29 -6.59
N GLU A 347 11.88 7.46 -7.16
CA GLU A 347 13.17 8.14 -7.04
C GLU A 347 13.02 9.39 -6.16
N GLN A 348 13.88 9.52 -5.13
CA GLN A 348 13.90 10.73 -4.31
C GLN A 348 15.33 11.08 -3.92
N THR A 349 15.68 12.36 -4.11
CA THR A 349 16.95 12.90 -3.62
C THR A 349 16.78 13.62 -2.29
N LEU A 350 17.49 13.13 -1.29
CA LEU A 350 17.41 13.55 0.10
C LEU A 350 18.71 14.24 0.51
N LYS A 351 18.62 15.21 1.41
CA LYS A 351 19.78 15.83 2.04
C LYS A 351 20.18 14.98 3.25
N VAL A 352 21.46 14.64 3.35
CA VAL A 352 21.99 13.90 4.50
C VAL A 352 21.96 14.79 5.74
N GLN A 353 21.36 14.28 6.81
CA GLN A 353 21.33 14.91 8.12
C GLN A 353 22.29 14.20 9.06
N THR A 354 22.65 14.85 10.15
CA THR A 354 23.53 14.29 11.19
C THR A 354 22.77 14.32 12.49
N SER A 355 22.67 13.17 13.16
CA SER A 355 22.04 13.02 14.46
C SER A 355 22.89 13.70 15.55
N GLU A 356 22.32 13.90 16.73
CA GLU A 356 23.05 14.41 17.91
C GLU A 356 24.22 13.50 18.30
N ASP A 357 24.06 12.19 18.06
CA ASP A 357 25.09 11.15 18.27
C ASP A 357 26.21 11.16 17.21
N GLY A 358 26.15 12.06 16.22
CA GLY A 358 27.14 12.16 15.13
C GLY A 358 26.91 11.19 13.95
N HIS A 359 25.90 10.32 14.04
CA HIS A 359 25.56 9.39 12.95
C HIS A 359 24.85 10.10 11.79
N ARG A 360 25.22 9.74 10.55
CA ARG A 360 24.62 10.29 9.33
C ARG A 360 23.37 9.50 8.96
N TYR A 361 22.25 10.19 8.75
CA TYR A 361 20.99 9.55 8.39
C TYR A 361 20.23 10.30 7.30
N VAL A 362 19.33 9.59 6.62
CA VAL A 362 18.37 10.11 5.64
C VAL A 362 17.00 9.47 5.88
N GLU A 363 15.93 10.18 5.53
CA GLU A 363 14.57 9.67 5.67
C GLU A 363 13.96 9.46 4.28
N PHE A 364 13.79 8.20 3.88
CA PHE A 364 13.27 7.79 2.58
C PHE A 364 12.00 6.97 2.77
N GLN A 365 10.92 7.35 2.08
CA GLN A 365 9.61 6.69 2.20
C GLN A 365 9.11 6.58 3.66
N HIS A 366 9.40 7.59 4.50
CA HIS A 366 9.08 7.63 5.94
C HIS A 366 9.85 6.63 6.81
N LEU A 367 10.89 6.00 6.28
CA LEU A 367 11.84 5.17 7.02
C LEU A 367 13.15 5.92 7.18
N ARG A 368 13.73 5.84 8.38
CA ARG A 368 15.07 6.37 8.65
C ARG A 368 16.12 5.35 8.21
N TYR A 369 17.07 5.79 7.41
CA TYR A 369 18.23 5.01 7.01
C TYR A 369 19.48 5.64 7.60
N ILE A 370 20.31 4.83 8.25
CA ILE A 370 21.55 5.24 8.91
C ILE A 370 22.73 4.73 8.08
N TYR A 371 23.77 5.55 7.98
CA TYR A 371 24.98 5.16 7.28
C TYR A 371 25.75 4.11 8.08
N ASP A 372 25.94 2.93 7.49
CA ASP A 372 26.78 1.87 8.04
C ASP A 372 28.15 1.88 7.35
N GLU A 373 29.22 1.99 8.15
CA GLU A 373 30.60 2.04 7.65
C GLU A 373 31.08 0.70 7.08
N LEU A 374 30.57 -0.42 7.59
CA LEU A 374 30.97 -1.77 7.22
C LEU A 374 30.41 -2.17 5.86
N TYR A 375 29.14 -1.85 5.62
CA TYR A 375 28.48 -2.09 4.33
C TYR A 375 28.67 -0.94 3.33
N GLY A 376 29.11 0.22 3.81
CA GLY A 376 29.32 1.41 2.99
C GLY A 376 28.04 1.99 2.38
N LYS A 377 26.87 1.65 2.92
CA LYS A 377 25.53 2.01 2.42
C LYS A 377 24.66 2.55 3.56
N PHE A 378 23.57 3.23 3.20
CA PHE A 378 22.53 3.60 4.17
C PHE A 378 21.59 2.41 4.36
N LEU A 379 21.51 1.88 5.58
CA LEU A 379 20.65 0.75 5.94
C LEU A 379 19.46 1.26 6.76
N PRO A 380 18.26 0.65 6.63
CA PRO A 380 17.13 1.00 7.48
C PRO A 380 17.48 0.79 8.95
N GLY A 381 17.14 1.77 9.78
CA GLY A 381 17.39 1.73 11.22
C GLY A 381 16.51 0.66 11.88
N GLY A 382 17.07 -0.53 12.11
CA GLY A 382 16.46 -1.59 12.88
C GLY A 382 16.94 -1.57 14.33
N VAL A 383 16.06 -1.94 15.25
CA VAL A 383 16.44 -2.22 16.64
C VAL A 383 16.28 -3.73 16.84
N PRO A 384 17.28 -4.43 17.41
CA PRO A 384 17.14 -5.85 17.68
C PRO A 384 15.96 -6.08 18.63
N PHE A 385 14.98 -6.83 18.16
CA PHE A 385 13.82 -7.22 18.95
C PHE A 385 14.05 -8.64 19.52
N PRO A 386 13.64 -8.93 20.76
CA PRO A 386 13.84 -10.26 21.33
C PRO A 386 13.02 -11.30 20.56
N GLU A 387 13.68 -12.34 20.06
CA GLU A 387 13.05 -13.38 19.22
C GLU A 387 12.28 -14.41 20.05
N THR A 388 12.61 -14.55 21.34
CA THR A 388 12.05 -15.59 22.22
C THR A 388 11.21 -14.98 23.34
N TYR A 389 10.08 -15.61 23.68
CA TYR A 389 9.22 -15.22 24.79
C TYR A 389 9.96 -15.04 26.13
N ALA A 390 10.97 -15.87 26.40
CA ALA A 390 11.82 -15.76 27.58
C ALA A 390 12.59 -14.42 27.65
N GLN A 391 13.12 -13.95 26.51
CA GLN A 391 13.84 -12.68 26.43
C GLN A 391 12.89 -11.49 26.56
N ILE A 392 11.65 -11.62 26.09
CA ILE A 392 10.60 -10.60 26.30
C ILE A 392 10.24 -10.51 27.80
N LEU A 393 10.12 -11.65 28.48
CA LEU A 393 9.86 -11.71 29.92
C LEU A 393 10.99 -11.11 30.77
N GLU A 394 12.24 -11.24 30.33
CA GLU A 394 13.40 -10.59 30.97
C GLU A 394 13.30 -9.06 30.92
N GLN A 395 12.61 -8.51 29.92
CA GLN A 395 12.39 -7.06 29.75
C GLN A 395 11.13 -6.51 30.46
N ARG A 396 10.55 -7.26 31.40
CA ARG A 396 9.35 -6.85 32.18
C ARG A 396 9.49 -5.55 32.98
N GLU A 397 10.73 -5.11 33.24
CA GLU A 397 10.99 -3.85 33.94
C GLU A 397 10.86 -2.61 33.05
N GLY A 398 10.62 -2.82 31.74
CA GLY A 398 10.55 -1.75 30.77
C GLY A 398 11.94 -1.32 30.30
N LEU A 399 11.97 -0.40 29.34
CA LEU A 399 13.19 0.05 28.70
C LEU A 399 13.94 1.06 29.58
N VAL A 400 15.27 1.02 29.59
CA VAL A 400 16.08 2.03 30.29
C VAL A 400 15.94 3.37 29.56
N ALA A 401 15.84 4.50 30.27
CA ALA A 401 15.62 5.80 29.61
C ALA A 401 16.73 6.17 28.61
N ASN A 402 17.99 5.83 28.91
CA ASN A 402 19.11 6.06 27.98
C ASN A 402 18.99 5.18 26.72
N GLU A 403 18.58 3.93 26.87
CA GLU A 403 18.35 3.03 25.74
C GLU A 403 17.16 3.49 24.90
N ALA A 404 16.11 4.02 25.52
CA ALA A 404 14.97 4.60 24.82
C ALA A 404 15.38 5.81 23.96
N VAL A 405 16.26 6.68 24.47
CA VAL A 405 16.82 7.81 23.72
C VAL A 405 17.65 7.32 22.53
N HIS A 406 18.48 6.29 22.74
CA HIS A 406 19.27 5.71 21.66
C HIS A 406 18.41 5.06 20.58
N ARG A 407 17.41 4.24 20.96
CA ARG A 407 16.47 3.63 20.00
C ARG A 407 15.66 4.68 19.25
N LEU A 408 15.31 5.79 19.90
CA LEU A 408 14.63 6.93 19.27
C LEU A 408 15.54 7.63 18.24
N SER A 409 16.85 7.74 18.50
CA SER A 409 17.78 8.32 17.52
C SER A 409 17.96 7.42 16.29
N VAL A 410 17.94 6.10 16.49
CA VAL A 410 18.03 5.09 15.43
C VAL A 410 16.76 5.00 14.57
N VAL A 411 15.61 4.76 15.20
CA VAL A 411 14.33 4.52 14.49
C VAL A 411 13.68 5.82 14.02
N GLY A 412 13.87 6.90 14.79
CA GLY A 412 13.13 8.15 14.61
C GLY A 412 11.83 8.18 15.40
N ASN A 413 11.16 9.33 15.37
CA ASN A 413 9.92 9.52 16.10
C ASN A 413 8.80 8.68 15.49
N ASN A 414 7.92 8.16 16.34
CA ASN A 414 6.72 7.43 15.96
C ASN A 414 5.59 8.38 15.51
N HIS A 415 5.87 9.20 14.50
CA HIS A 415 4.85 10.00 13.82
C HIS A 415 5.18 10.13 12.34
N ILE A 416 4.16 9.97 11.49
CA ILE A 416 4.32 10.19 10.05
C ILE A 416 4.28 11.71 9.81
N GLU A 417 5.45 12.34 9.74
CA GLU A 417 5.55 13.77 9.44
C GLU A 417 5.45 14.02 7.94
N LEU A 418 4.24 14.25 7.45
CA LEU A 418 4.04 14.74 6.09
C LEU A 418 4.44 16.22 6.03
N LYS A 419 5.66 16.50 5.56
CA LYS A 419 6.10 17.88 5.32
C LYS A 419 5.29 18.48 4.17
N ILE A 420 4.40 19.41 4.50
CA ILE A 420 3.66 20.18 3.48
C ILE A 420 4.69 21.01 2.69
N PRO A 421 4.81 20.79 1.37
CA PRO A 421 5.71 21.61 0.56
C PRO A 421 5.27 23.08 0.57
N THR A 422 6.20 24.00 0.37
CA THR A 422 5.88 25.42 0.28
C THR A 422 4.95 25.69 -0.91
N THR A 423 4.12 26.73 -0.81
CA THR A 423 3.21 27.14 -1.91
C THR A 423 3.97 27.29 -3.24
N TRP A 424 5.16 27.89 -3.20
CA TRP A 424 6.03 28.06 -4.36
C TRP A 424 6.47 26.74 -4.98
N SER A 425 6.81 25.75 -4.16
CA SER A 425 7.17 24.42 -4.66
C SER A 425 5.98 23.74 -5.36
N PHE A 426 4.75 23.95 -4.90
CA PHE A 426 3.55 23.46 -5.59
C PHE A 426 3.34 24.17 -6.92
N VAL A 427 3.43 25.50 -6.93
CA VAL A 427 3.25 26.31 -8.14
C VAL A 427 4.24 25.90 -9.22
N ILE A 428 5.53 25.78 -8.90
CA ILE A 428 6.56 25.37 -9.85
C ILE A 428 6.25 23.97 -10.40
N ARG A 429 6.04 22.97 -9.53
CA ARG A 429 5.75 21.60 -9.99
C ARG A 429 4.53 21.52 -10.90
N GLU A 430 3.52 22.34 -10.63
CA GLU A 430 2.29 22.37 -11.41
C GLU A 430 2.49 23.11 -12.75
N LEU A 431 3.20 24.25 -12.76
CA LEU A 431 3.50 25.01 -13.98
C LEU A 431 4.37 24.22 -14.97
N PHE A 432 5.28 23.38 -14.46
CA PHE A 432 6.11 22.50 -15.30
C PHE A 432 5.38 21.21 -15.72
N GLN A 433 4.04 21.18 -15.69
CA GLN A 433 3.28 20.12 -16.35
C GLN A 433 3.16 20.42 -17.86
N LEU A 434 3.34 19.39 -18.70
CA LEU A 434 3.33 19.51 -20.18
C LEU A 434 2.11 20.27 -20.73
N PHE A 435 0.94 20.09 -20.11
CA PHE A 435 -0.30 20.76 -20.48
C PHE A 435 -0.21 22.29 -20.41
N TYR A 436 0.30 22.86 -19.31
CA TYR A 436 0.37 24.31 -19.15
C TYR A 436 1.43 24.94 -20.06
N ILE A 437 2.54 24.24 -20.31
CA ILE A 437 3.57 24.71 -21.25
C ILE A 437 3.04 24.69 -22.68
N TYR A 438 2.32 23.65 -23.08
CA TYR A 438 1.64 23.60 -24.37
C TYR A 438 0.67 24.78 -24.54
N GLN A 439 -0.18 25.04 -23.54
CA GLN A 439 -1.12 26.17 -23.57
C GLN A 439 -0.40 27.52 -23.71
N ALA A 440 0.69 27.73 -22.95
CA ALA A 440 1.49 28.94 -23.03
C ALA A 440 2.12 29.15 -24.42
N LEU A 441 2.62 28.08 -25.05
CA LEU A 441 3.16 28.13 -26.41
C LEU A 441 2.08 28.47 -27.44
N CYS A 442 0.87 27.92 -27.31
CA CYS A 442 -0.27 28.26 -28.18
C CYS A 442 -0.69 29.72 -28.03
N TYR A 443 -0.79 30.23 -26.80
CA TYR A 443 -1.15 31.63 -26.57
C TYR A 443 -0.08 32.59 -27.06
N SER A 444 1.19 32.19 -27.02
CA SER A 444 2.29 32.99 -27.59
C SER A 444 2.08 33.23 -29.10
N VAL A 445 1.58 32.23 -29.84
CA VAL A 445 1.22 32.39 -31.26
C VAL A 445 0.04 33.33 -31.43
N TRP A 446 -1.00 33.22 -30.60
CA TRP A 446 -2.16 34.13 -30.67
C TRP A 446 -1.80 35.58 -30.32
N TYR A 447 -0.89 35.79 -29.39
CA TYR A 447 -0.34 37.12 -29.11
C TYR A 447 0.46 37.68 -30.29
N PHE A 448 1.19 36.82 -31.01
CA PHE A 448 1.93 37.20 -32.21
C PHE A 448 1.02 37.57 -33.39
N THR A 449 -0.09 36.84 -33.58
CA THR A 449 -1.05 37.06 -34.69
C THR A 449 -2.13 38.11 -34.37
N ALA A 450 -1.88 38.99 -33.39
CA ALA A 450 -2.78 40.07 -32.95
C ALA A 450 -4.14 39.62 -32.36
N TYR A 451 -4.30 38.36 -31.95
CA TYR A 451 -5.45 37.86 -31.18
C TYR A 451 -5.24 38.01 -29.66
N SER A 452 -4.70 39.16 -29.24
CA SER A 452 -4.24 39.40 -27.87
C SER A 452 -5.36 39.36 -26.83
N LEU A 453 -6.57 39.83 -27.18
CA LEU A 453 -7.72 39.82 -26.27
C LEU A 453 -8.16 38.39 -25.95
N VAL A 454 -8.31 37.54 -26.97
CA VAL A 454 -8.71 36.13 -26.80
C VAL A 454 -7.64 35.37 -26.01
N ALA A 455 -6.36 35.58 -26.31
CA ALA A 455 -5.25 34.98 -25.57
C ALA A 455 -5.25 35.40 -24.10
N SER A 456 -5.48 36.68 -23.80
CA SER A 456 -5.49 37.21 -22.43
C SER A 456 -6.63 36.66 -21.59
N VAL A 457 -7.84 36.55 -22.17
CA VAL A 457 -8.99 35.94 -21.47
C VAL A 457 -8.72 34.47 -21.14
N ASN A 458 -8.19 33.71 -22.10
CA ASN A 458 -7.88 32.29 -21.88
C ASN A 458 -6.75 32.09 -20.85
N LEU A 459 -5.71 32.94 -20.90
CA LEU A 459 -4.63 32.95 -19.91
C LEU A 459 -5.17 33.18 -18.49
N LEU A 460 -6.12 34.12 -18.34
CA LEU A 460 -6.76 34.41 -17.06
C LEU A 460 -7.58 33.21 -16.54
N ILE A 461 -8.34 32.55 -17.41
CA ILE A 461 -9.13 31.36 -17.04
C ILE A 461 -8.20 30.24 -16.51
N ILE A 462 -7.09 29.99 -17.20
CA ILE A 462 -6.14 28.96 -16.79
C ILE A 462 -5.39 29.34 -15.51
N ALA A 463 -5.01 30.61 -15.35
CA ALA A 463 -4.42 31.09 -14.11
C ALA A 463 -5.37 30.90 -12.92
N ALA A 464 -6.66 31.22 -13.08
CA ALA A 464 -7.67 30.99 -12.05
C ALA A 464 -7.86 29.50 -11.74
N ALA A 465 -7.91 28.64 -12.77
CA ALA A 465 -8.01 27.19 -12.61
C ALA A 465 -6.78 26.61 -11.88
N LEU A 466 -5.58 27.10 -12.21
CA LEU A 466 -4.34 26.72 -11.55
C LEU A 466 -4.35 27.09 -10.06
N VAL A 467 -4.77 28.32 -9.73
CA VAL A 467 -4.91 28.77 -8.34
C VAL A 467 -5.93 27.91 -7.59
N PHE A 468 -7.09 27.61 -8.20
CA PHE A 468 -8.09 26.73 -7.61
C PHE A 468 -7.56 25.31 -7.38
N LYS A 469 -6.83 24.75 -8.35
CA LYS A 469 -6.19 23.43 -8.24
C LYS A 469 -5.18 23.39 -7.10
N ILE A 470 -4.29 24.38 -7.01
CA ILE A 470 -3.25 24.45 -5.97
C ILE A 470 -3.87 24.61 -4.59
N THR A 471 -4.84 25.51 -4.44
CA THR A 471 -5.53 25.74 -3.15
C THR A 471 -6.30 24.51 -2.70
N THR A 472 -7.01 23.84 -3.60
CA THR A 472 -7.72 22.59 -3.32
C THR A 472 -6.77 21.47 -2.92
N LYS A 473 -5.70 21.25 -3.69
CA LYS A 473 -4.67 20.23 -3.41
C LYS A 473 -4.02 20.45 -2.04
N ARG A 474 -3.72 21.70 -1.69
CA ARG A 474 -3.16 22.06 -0.39
C ARG A 474 -4.15 21.78 0.75
N ARG A 475 -5.42 22.18 0.61
CA ARG A 475 -6.47 21.90 1.61
C ARG A 475 -6.65 20.41 1.85
N ILE A 476 -6.65 19.62 0.79
CA ILE A 476 -6.73 18.15 0.89
C ILE A 476 -5.54 17.62 1.70
N LEU A 477 -4.30 18.06 1.38
CA LEU A 477 -3.11 17.62 2.10
C LEU A 477 -3.13 18.05 3.58
N GLU A 478 -3.57 19.27 3.88
CA GLU A 478 -3.73 19.76 5.25
C GLU A 478 -4.78 18.96 6.04
N ASN A 479 -5.87 18.57 5.39
CA ASN A 479 -6.91 17.75 6.02
C ASN A 479 -6.42 16.32 6.27
N VAL A 480 -5.69 15.72 5.32
CA VAL A 480 -5.07 14.41 5.49
C VAL A 480 -4.08 14.43 6.66
N LEU A 481 -3.23 15.45 6.74
CA LEU A 481 -2.27 15.59 7.85
C LEU A 481 -2.96 15.75 9.22
N LYS A 482 -4.12 16.40 9.28
CA LYS A 482 -4.91 16.50 10.53
C LYS A 482 -5.47 15.14 10.95
N MET A 483 -5.90 14.31 9.99
CA MET A 483 -6.44 12.97 10.26
C MET A 483 -5.35 11.97 10.68
N THR A 484 -4.12 12.10 10.17
CA THR A 484 -3.02 11.17 10.50
C THR A 484 -2.33 11.46 11.83
N ARG A 485 -2.58 12.62 12.46
CA ARG A 485 -1.93 12.99 13.71
C ARG A 485 -2.68 12.41 14.90
N VAL A 486 -2.30 11.20 15.33
CA VAL A 486 -2.74 10.62 16.60
C VAL A 486 -2.21 11.49 17.74
N GLN A 487 -3.11 12.22 18.42
CA GLN A 487 -2.77 13.02 19.59
C GLN A 487 -3.19 12.24 20.84
N GLY A 488 -2.20 11.82 21.62
CA GLY A 488 -2.45 11.08 22.86
C GLY A 488 -1.20 10.95 23.70
N GLY A 489 -1.41 10.80 25.01
CA GLY A 489 -0.38 10.37 25.96
C GLY A 489 -0.56 8.88 26.25
N VAL A 490 0.52 8.12 26.21
CA VAL A 490 0.53 6.68 26.51
C VAL A 490 1.34 6.46 27.77
N ALA A 491 0.81 5.65 28.68
CA ALA A 491 1.53 5.23 29.87
C ALA A 491 2.54 4.14 29.47
N VAL A 492 3.83 4.46 29.55
CA VAL A 492 4.95 3.54 29.33
C VAL A 492 5.70 3.29 30.62
N LYS A 493 6.29 2.10 30.76
CA LYS A 493 7.23 1.79 31.84
C LYS A 493 8.66 2.01 31.35
N ARG A 494 9.37 3.00 31.92
CA ARG A 494 10.82 3.22 31.69
C ARG A 494 11.54 3.32 33.03
N ASP A 495 12.73 2.73 33.12
CA ASP A 495 13.49 2.60 34.39
C ASP A 495 12.67 2.02 35.56
N GLY A 496 11.75 1.08 35.28
CA GLY A 496 10.88 0.50 36.30
C GLY A 496 9.67 1.37 36.71
N VAL A 497 9.59 2.63 36.26
CA VAL A 497 8.56 3.60 36.67
C VAL A 497 7.57 3.85 35.52
N TRP A 498 6.28 3.90 35.85
CA TRP A 498 5.24 4.26 34.90
C TRP A 498 5.20 5.77 34.69
N GLN A 499 5.34 6.20 33.43
CA GLN A 499 5.29 7.59 33.03
C GLN A 499 4.45 7.77 31.77
N THR A 500 3.75 8.90 31.67
CA THR A 500 2.96 9.22 30.47
C THR A 500 3.83 9.99 29.48
N ILE A 501 4.07 9.40 28.32
CA ILE A 501 4.81 10.04 27.21
C ILE A 501 3.89 10.30 26.02
N LYS A 502 4.34 11.13 25.08
CA LYS A 502 3.61 11.34 23.81
C LYS A 502 3.74 10.10 22.92
N VAL A 503 2.68 9.75 22.19
CA VAL A 503 2.69 8.66 21.18
C VAL A 503 3.87 8.78 20.21
N SER A 504 4.23 10.01 19.83
CA SER A 504 5.35 10.28 18.91
C SER A 504 6.73 9.89 19.44
N GLN A 505 6.87 9.62 20.74
CA GLN A 505 8.13 9.25 21.40
C GLN A 505 8.19 7.76 21.77
N LEU A 506 7.18 6.98 21.37
CA LEU A 506 7.19 5.54 21.51
C LEU A 506 8.29 4.94 20.63
N VAL A 507 9.02 3.99 21.19
CA VAL A 507 10.05 3.23 20.48
C VAL A 507 9.79 1.73 20.58
N PRO A 508 10.27 0.92 19.63
CA PRO A 508 10.20 -0.53 19.74
C PRO A 508 10.85 -1.02 21.04
N GLY A 509 10.10 -1.81 21.82
CA GLY A 509 10.50 -2.31 23.13
C GLY A 509 9.98 -1.51 24.34
N ASP A 510 9.26 -0.40 24.13
CA ASP A 510 8.53 0.27 25.22
C ASP A 510 7.39 -0.62 25.75
N LEU A 511 7.29 -0.73 27.08
CA LEU A 511 6.20 -1.46 27.73
C LEU A 511 5.02 -0.52 27.94
N VAL A 512 3.94 -0.69 27.18
CA VAL A 512 2.73 0.17 27.22
C VAL A 512 1.62 -0.45 28.06
N ARG A 513 0.87 0.37 28.80
CA ARG A 513 -0.35 -0.05 29.49
C ARG A 513 -1.58 0.22 28.62
N VAL A 514 -2.20 -0.85 28.14
CA VAL A 514 -3.45 -0.82 27.38
C VAL A 514 -4.63 -0.57 28.32
N ILE A 515 -5.55 0.33 27.96
CA ILE A 515 -6.84 0.53 28.62
C ILE A 515 -7.97 -0.10 27.81
N GLN A 516 -9.10 -0.44 28.44
CA GLN A 516 -10.30 -0.87 27.71
C GLN A 516 -10.74 0.24 26.74
N ASN A 517 -11.00 -0.12 25.47
CA ASN A 517 -11.31 0.78 24.35
C ASN A 517 -10.14 1.65 23.85
N TRP A 518 -8.90 1.20 24.02
CA TRP A 518 -7.75 1.90 23.44
C TRP A 518 -7.69 1.67 21.93
N GLU A 519 -7.81 2.75 21.15
CA GLU A 519 -7.37 2.75 19.76
C GLU A 519 -5.84 2.62 19.77
N LEU A 520 -5.35 1.46 19.36
CA LEU A 520 -3.93 1.14 19.33
C LEU A 520 -3.16 2.21 18.53
N PRO A 521 -2.18 2.90 19.13
CA PRO A 521 -1.39 3.91 18.43
C PRO A 521 -0.37 3.30 17.46
N LEU A 522 -0.24 1.97 17.45
CA LEU A 522 0.64 1.16 16.61
C LEU A 522 -0.11 -0.12 16.22
N GLN A 523 -0.06 -0.49 14.95
CA GLN A 523 -0.73 -1.67 14.41
C GLN A 523 0.04 -2.93 14.84
N ASP A 524 -0.51 -3.66 15.82
CA ASP A 524 -0.11 -5.04 16.12
C ASP A 524 -0.82 -5.97 15.12
N GLU A 525 -0.10 -6.55 14.17
CA GLU A 525 -0.58 -7.73 13.45
C GLU A 525 0.00 -9.01 14.08
N ALA A 526 -0.94 -9.80 14.61
CA ALA A 526 -0.76 -11.14 15.16
C ALA A 526 -0.84 -12.20 14.06
#